data_AF-A0A7X6B7R0-F1
#
_entry.id   AF-A0A7X6B7R0-F1
#
_cell.length_a   1.000
_cell.length_b   1.000
_cell.length_c   1.000
_cell.angle_alpha   90.00
_cell.angle_beta   90.00
_cell.angle_gamma   90.00
#
_symmetry.space_group_name_H-M   'P 1'
#
loop_
_entity.id
_entity.type
_entity.pdbx_description
1 polymer ?
#
loop_
_entity_poly.entity_id
_entity_poly.type
_entity_poly.pdbx_seq_one_letter_code
_entity_poly.pdbx_strand_id
1 'polypeptide(L)'
;MEISALIEQQIERDRRRGFRVDFETDAAREEQLTHDLIGLFGEVGEFSNLLKKVTLARTTRGYAGPTLSEASPDLRDELADAAIYIFRLVTILGGDLERDILAKIERNDERYRNLER
;
A
#
# COMPACT_ATOMS: atom_id res chain seq x y z
N MET A 1 17.21 5.58 -2.67
CA MET A 1 16.47 5.32 -1.42
C MET A 1 16.64 3.83 -1.13
N GLU A 2 16.15 3.35 0.01
CA GLU A 2 16.27 1.93 0.37
C GLU A 2 14.94 1.18 0.15
N ILE A 3 14.06 1.66 -0.76
CA ILE A 3 12.73 1.06 -0.95
C ILE A 3 12.88 -0.28 -1.64
N SER A 4 13.70 -0.38 -2.69
CA SER A 4 13.94 -1.64 -3.40
C SER A 4 14.49 -2.71 -2.44
N ALA A 5 15.43 -2.35 -1.56
CA ALA A 5 15.97 -3.25 -0.54
C ALA A 5 14.92 -3.70 0.50
N LEU A 6 13.98 -2.82 0.88
CA LEU A 6 12.86 -3.17 1.76
C LEU A 6 11.88 -4.14 1.08
N ILE A 7 11.57 -3.89 -0.20
CA ILE A 7 10.71 -4.76 -1.01
C ILE A 7 11.32 -6.16 -1.12
N GLU A 8 12.61 -6.26 -1.48
CA GLU A 8 13.32 -7.54 -1.57
C GLU A 8 13.25 -8.32 -0.25
N GLN A 9 13.47 -7.65 0.88
CA GLN A 9 13.36 -8.29 2.20
C GLN A 9 11.96 -8.79 2.51
N GLN A 10 10.92 -8.03 2.13
CA GLN A 10 9.53 -8.43 2.33
C GLN A 10 9.17 -9.64 1.45
N ILE A 11 9.50 -9.60 0.16
CA ILE A 11 9.24 -10.68 -0.79
C ILE A 11 9.96 -11.97 -0.37
N GLU A 12 11.18 -11.87 0.15
CA GLU A 12 11.90 -13.04 0.66
C GLU A 12 11.28 -13.60 1.95
N ARG A 13 10.65 -12.75 2.78
CA ARG A 13 9.84 -13.25 3.91
C ARG A 13 8.58 -13.97 3.42
N ASP A 14 7.91 -13.42 2.41
CA ASP A 14 6.72 -14.02 1.82
C ASP A 14 7.03 -15.39 1.22
N ARG A 15 8.10 -15.47 0.42
CA ARG A 15 8.59 -16.72 -0.18
C ARG A 15 8.88 -17.78 0.88
N ARG A 16 9.60 -17.42 1.95
CA ARG A 16 9.90 -18.34 3.07
C ARG A 16 8.67 -18.80 3.83
N ARG A 17 7.61 -18.00 3.87
CA ARG A 17 6.33 -18.32 4.52
C ARG A 17 5.40 -19.13 3.59
N GLY A 18 5.79 -19.38 2.35
CA GLY A 18 5.01 -20.15 1.38
C GLY A 18 3.97 -19.32 0.61
N PHE A 19 4.00 -17.99 0.73
CA PHE A 19 3.19 -17.14 -0.14
C PHE A 19 3.75 -17.17 -1.56
N ARG A 20 2.85 -17.29 -2.54
CA ARG A 20 3.23 -17.29 -3.96
C ARG A 20 3.66 -15.88 -4.37
N VAL A 21 4.87 -15.80 -4.91
CA VAL A 21 5.48 -14.57 -5.47
C VAL A 21 6.18 -14.83 -6.81
N ASP A 22 6.42 -16.09 -7.15
CA ASP A 22 7.02 -16.53 -8.41
C ASP A 22 5.99 -17.37 -9.20
N PHE A 23 5.87 -17.13 -10.51
CA PHE A 23 4.80 -17.69 -11.34
C PHE A 23 5.32 -18.11 -12.71
N GLU A 24 4.85 -19.26 -13.22
CA GLU A 24 5.30 -19.82 -14.51
C GLU A 24 4.45 -19.35 -15.70
N THR A 25 3.25 -18.84 -15.47
CA THR A 25 2.31 -18.43 -16.51
C THR A 25 1.71 -17.07 -16.21
N ASP A 26 1.37 -16.30 -17.26
CA ASP A 26 0.70 -15.01 -17.10
C ASP A 26 -0.70 -15.16 -16.48
N ALA A 27 -1.41 -16.25 -16.75
CA ALA A 27 -2.70 -16.52 -16.11
C ALA A 27 -2.58 -16.64 -14.58
N ALA A 28 -1.53 -17.32 -14.09
CA ALA A 28 -1.29 -17.43 -12.65
C ALA A 28 -0.84 -16.10 -12.03
N ARG A 29 -0.08 -15.27 -12.78
CA ARG A 29 0.28 -13.90 -12.37
C ARG A 29 -0.96 -13.03 -12.25
N GLU A 30 -1.83 -13.04 -13.26
CA GLU A 30 -3.09 -12.28 -13.28
C GLU A 30 -3.99 -12.66 -12.09
N GLU A 31 -4.12 -13.96 -11.81
CA GLU A 31 -4.88 -14.45 -10.66
C GLU A 31 -4.30 -13.93 -9.34
N GLN A 32 -2.98 -14.00 -9.14
CA GLN A 32 -2.38 -13.48 -7.91
C GLN A 32 -2.49 -11.94 -7.82
N LEU A 33 -2.28 -11.22 -8.92
CA LEU A 33 -2.47 -9.77 -8.95
C LEU A 33 -3.90 -9.39 -8.54
N THR A 34 -4.89 -10.17 -8.96
CA THR A 34 -6.28 -9.99 -8.54
C THR A 34 -6.45 -10.19 -7.04
N HIS A 35 -5.88 -11.26 -6.48
CA HIS A 35 -5.93 -11.52 -5.04
C HIS A 35 -5.23 -10.44 -4.21
N ASP A 36 -4.03 -10.04 -4.62
CA ASP A 36 -3.24 -9.00 -3.93
C ASP A 36 -3.91 -7.63 -4.05
N LEU A 37 -4.60 -7.33 -5.16
CA LEU A 37 -5.40 -6.12 -5.31
C LEU A 37 -6.62 -6.12 -4.37
N ILE A 38 -7.31 -7.25 -4.23
CA ILE A 38 -8.41 -7.39 -3.26
C ILE A 38 -7.88 -7.19 -1.84
N GLY A 39 -6.73 -7.78 -1.51
CA GLY A 39 -6.05 -7.59 -0.22
C GLY A 39 -5.73 -6.12 0.06
N LEU A 40 -5.12 -5.41 -0.90
CA LEU A 40 -4.85 -3.97 -0.81
C LEU A 40 -6.12 -3.18 -0.48
N PHE A 41 -7.23 -3.45 -1.16
CA PHE A 41 -8.50 -2.76 -0.89
C PHE A 41 -9.13 -3.18 0.44
N GLY A 42 -8.82 -4.38 0.94
CA GLY A 42 -9.13 -4.81 2.31
C GLY A 42 -8.51 -3.85 3.32
N GLU A 43 -7.18 -3.69 3.30
CA GLU A 43 -6.45 -2.83 4.24
C GLU A 43 -6.85 -1.35 4.11
N VAL A 44 -7.06 -0.86 2.89
CA VAL A 44 -7.61 0.49 2.65
C VAL A 44 -9.02 0.63 3.25
N GLY A 45 -9.82 -0.43 3.21
CA GLY A 45 -11.14 -0.50 3.83
C GLY A 45 -11.07 -0.46 5.36
N GLU A 46 -10.12 -1.18 5.95
CA GLU A 46 -9.84 -1.17 7.40
C GLU A 46 -9.41 0.22 7.86
N PHE A 47 -8.43 0.83 7.17
CA PHE A 47 -8.03 2.22 7.37
C PHE A 47 -9.22 3.18 7.31
N SER A 48 -10.03 3.06 6.25
CA SER A 48 -11.21 3.91 6.05
C SER A 48 -12.24 3.74 7.17
N ASN A 49 -12.43 2.51 7.66
CA ASN A 49 -13.34 2.21 8.75
C ASN A 49 -12.87 2.79 10.08
N LEU A 50 -11.58 2.70 10.39
CA LEU A 50 -10.99 3.31 11.58
C LEU A 50 -11.13 4.84 11.54
N LEU A 51 -10.76 5.47 10.42
CA LEU A 51 -10.86 6.92 10.27
C LEU A 51 -12.31 7.43 10.33
N LYS A 52 -13.26 6.65 9.81
CA LYS A 52 -14.71 6.90 9.96
C LYS A 52 -15.11 6.91 11.44
N LYS A 53 -14.67 5.93 12.25
CA LYS A 53 -14.98 5.88 13.69
C LYS A 53 -14.43 7.11 14.43
N VAL A 54 -13.19 7.52 14.12
CA VAL A 54 -12.59 8.75 14.65
C VAL A 54 -13.43 9.99 14.29
N THR A 55 -13.88 10.06 13.03
CA THR A 55 -14.72 11.18 12.57
C THR A 55 -16.05 11.22 13.31
N LEU A 56 -16.73 10.07 13.43
CA LEU A 56 -18.01 9.96 14.13
C LEU A 56 -17.90 10.34 15.62
N ALA A 57 -16.80 9.99 16.29
CA ALA A 57 -16.54 10.39 17.68
C ALA A 57 -16.55 11.92 17.87
N ARG A 58 -16.10 12.66 16.85
CA ARG A 58 -16.08 14.13 16.86
C ARG A 58 -17.38 14.76 16.39
N THR A 59 -18.08 14.14 15.44
CA THR A 59 -19.20 14.78 14.73
C THR A 59 -20.58 14.31 15.20
N THR A 60 -20.68 13.19 15.91
CA THR A 60 -21.97 12.56 16.25
C THR A 60 -22.17 12.55 17.76
N ARG A 61 -23.15 13.32 18.24
CA ARG A 61 -23.47 13.40 19.67
C ARG A 61 -23.83 12.02 20.22
N GLY A 62 -23.13 11.61 21.28
CA GLY A 62 -23.37 10.32 21.95
C GLY A 62 -22.69 9.12 21.29
N TYR A 63 -21.96 9.30 20.19
CA TYR A 63 -21.12 8.23 19.64
C TYR A 63 -19.81 8.14 20.43
N ALA A 64 -19.60 7.01 21.10
CA ALA A 64 -18.35 6.70 21.80
C ALA A 64 -17.39 6.02 20.82
N GLY A 65 -16.45 6.79 20.27
CA GLY A 65 -15.39 6.28 19.39
C GLY A 65 -14.01 6.82 19.80
N PRO A 66 -12.94 6.30 19.18
CA PRO A 66 -11.58 6.69 19.51
C PRO A 66 -11.28 8.12 19.04
N THR A 67 -10.38 8.78 19.74
CA THR A 67 -9.69 9.97 19.25
C THR A 67 -8.70 9.59 18.14
N LEU A 68 -8.26 10.57 17.35
CA LEU A 68 -7.23 10.33 16.33
C LEU A 68 -5.93 9.80 16.95
N SER A 69 -5.54 10.30 18.14
CA SER A 69 -4.31 9.86 18.80
C SER A 69 -4.39 8.38 19.21
N GLU A 70 -5.55 7.92 19.66
CA GLU A 70 -5.76 6.51 20.04
C GLU A 70 -5.78 5.59 18.83
N ALA A 71 -6.37 6.03 17.70
CA ALA A 71 -6.44 5.24 16.47
C ALA A 71 -5.18 5.34 15.59
N SER A 72 -4.25 6.26 15.89
CA SER A 72 -3.08 6.52 15.04
C SER A 72 -2.13 5.32 14.87
N PRO A 73 -1.87 4.48 15.89
CA PRO A 73 -1.08 3.26 15.70
C PRO A 73 -1.73 2.33 14.67
N ASP A 74 -2.99 1.96 14.88
CA ASP A 74 -3.73 1.07 13.98
C ASP A 74 -3.80 1.64 12.56
N LEU A 75 -4.14 2.93 12.40
CA LEU A 75 -4.16 3.59 11.09
C LEU A 75 -2.81 3.53 10.36
N ARG A 76 -1.68 3.55 11.09
CA ARG A 76 -0.34 3.44 10.49
C ARG A 76 -0.02 2.00 10.12
N ASP A 77 -0.51 1.04 10.88
CA ASP A 77 -0.37 -0.38 10.58
C ASP A 77 -1.14 -0.72 9.29
N GLU A 78 -2.38 -0.24 9.13
CA GLU A 78 -3.15 -0.44 7.88
C GLU A 78 -2.44 0.15 6.64
N LEU A 79 -1.74 1.28 6.80
CA LEU A 79 -0.93 1.86 5.72
C LEU A 79 0.30 1.01 5.41
N ALA A 80 0.89 0.38 6.42
CA ALA A 80 2.01 -0.54 6.23
C ALA A 80 1.55 -1.83 5.53
N ASP A 81 0.40 -2.37 5.90
CA ASP A 81 -0.18 -3.56 5.25
C ASP A 81 -0.57 -3.26 3.80
N ALA A 82 -1.18 -2.10 3.53
CA ALA A 82 -1.43 -1.61 2.17
C ALA A 82 -0.12 -1.48 1.36
N ALA A 83 0.96 -0.98 1.97
CA ALA A 83 2.26 -0.88 1.31
C ALA A 83 2.84 -2.27 0.96
N ILE A 84 2.69 -3.27 1.84
CA ILE A 84 3.13 -4.65 1.56
C ILE A 84 2.41 -5.21 0.33
N TYR A 85 1.10 -4.98 0.18
CA TYR A 85 0.41 -5.39 -1.05
C TYR A 85 0.92 -4.65 -2.29
N ILE A 86 1.22 -3.36 -2.19
CA ILE A 86 1.84 -2.61 -3.31
C ILE A 86 3.20 -3.22 -3.69
N PHE A 87 4.01 -3.61 -2.70
CA PHE A 87 5.30 -4.27 -2.93
C PHE A 87 5.15 -5.62 -3.64
N ARG A 88 4.12 -6.39 -3.29
CA ARG A 88 3.79 -7.63 -3.98
C ARG A 88 3.36 -7.38 -5.42
N LEU A 89 2.43 -6.44 -5.63
CA LEU A 89 1.92 -6.09 -6.95
C LEU A 89 3.03 -5.68 -7.93
N VAL A 90 3.93 -4.77 -7.53
CA VAL A 90 5.05 -4.34 -8.37
C VAL A 90 6.02 -5.49 -8.65
N THR A 91 6.28 -6.35 -7.67
CA THR A 91 7.17 -7.51 -7.82
C THR A 91 6.60 -8.51 -8.83
N ILE A 92 5.30 -8.83 -8.74
CA ILE A 92 4.64 -9.78 -9.67
C ILE A 92 4.61 -9.22 -11.09
N LEU A 93 4.49 -7.90 -11.25
CA LEU A 93 4.60 -7.22 -12.54
C LEU A 93 6.05 -7.19 -13.09
N GLY A 94 7.05 -7.50 -12.26
CA GLY A 94 8.47 -7.45 -12.63
C GLY A 94 9.05 -6.04 -12.63
N GLY A 95 8.47 -5.13 -11.86
CA GLY A 95 8.89 -3.73 -11.75
C GLY A 95 9.87 -3.46 -10.62
N ASP A 96 10.42 -2.24 -10.61
CA ASP A 96 11.20 -1.68 -9.51
C ASP A 96 10.53 -0.37 -9.09
N LEU A 97 9.75 -0.44 -8.00
CA LEU A 97 8.88 0.67 -7.57
C LEU A 97 9.68 1.95 -7.31
N GLU A 98 10.90 1.84 -6.80
CA GLU A 98 11.73 3.01 -6.55
C GLU A 98 12.08 3.72 -7.86
N ARG A 99 12.52 2.96 -8.87
CA ARG A 99 12.81 3.51 -10.21
C ARG A 99 11.55 4.07 -10.86
N ASP A 100 10.42 3.40 -10.72
CA ASP A 100 9.14 3.83 -11.28
C ASP A 100 8.66 5.15 -10.65
N ILE A 101 8.83 5.30 -9.33
CA ILE A 101 8.54 6.54 -8.60
C ILE A 101 9.46 7.66 -9.07
N LEU A 102 10.78 7.42 -9.14
CA LEU A 102 11.75 8.44 -9.59
C LEU A 102 11.44 8.92 -11.01
N ALA A 103 11.21 8.00 -11.95
CA ALA A 103 10.81 8.34 -13.31
C ALA A 103 9.45 9.05 -13.37
N LYS A 104 8.55 8.79 -12.41
CA LYS A 104 7.27 9.50 -12.32
C LYS A 104 7.45 10.92 -11.78
N ILE A 105 8.32 11.13 -10.81
CA ILE A 105 8.67 12.45 -10.27
C ILE A 105 9.24 13.32 -11.39
N GLU A 106 10.26 12.85 -12.12
CA GLU A 106 10.88 13.62 -13.22
C GLU A 106 9.85 14.07 -14.27
N ARG A 107 8.96 13.16 -14.70
CA ARG A 107 7.87 13.49 -15.64
C ARG A 107 6.87 14.49 -15.06
N ASN A 108 6.63 14.44 -13.75
CA ASN A 108 5.75 15.39 -13.09
C ASN A 108 6.42 16.77 -12.95
N ASP A 109 7.72 16.83 -12.65
CA ASP A 109 8.49 18.08 -12.59
C ASP A 109 8.48 18.79 -13.94
N GLU A 110 8.70 18.05 -15.03
CA GLU A 110 8.55 18.60 -16.39
C GLU A 110 7.13 19.12 -16.67
N ARG A 111 6.11 18.37 -16.24
CA ARG A 111 4.70 18.73 -16.44
C ARG A 111 4.28 19.97 -15.65
N TYR A 112 4.84 20.15 -14.45
CA TYR A 112 4.44 21.20 -13.51
C TYR A 112 5.48 22.33 -13.38
N ARG A 113 6.54 22.33 -14.19
CA ARG A 113 7.60 23.35 -14.20
C ARG A 113 7.08 24.78 -14.27
N ASN A 114 5.95 25.00 -14.94
CA ASN A 114 5.31 26.33 -15.04
C ASN A 114 4.61 26.81 -13.75
N LEU A 115 4.50 25.96 -12.73
CA LEU A 115 3.93 26.28 -11.42
C LEU A 115 5.01 26.60 -10.38
N GLU A 116 6.29 26.36 -10.70
CA GLU A 116 7.42 26.70 -9.83
C GLU A 116 7.51 28.24 -9.67
N ARG A 117 7.67 28.69 -8.43
CA ARG A 117 7.80 30.11 -8.06
C ARG A 117 9.25 30.51 -7.86
#